data_AF-A0A2R5LB51-F1
#
_entry.id   AF-A0A2R5LB51-F1
#
_cell.length_a   1.000
_cell.length_b   1.000
_cell.length_c   1.000
_cell.angle_alpha   90.00
_cell.angle_beta   90.00
_cell.angle_gamma   90.00
#
_symmetry.space_group_name_H-M   'P 1'
#
loop_
_entity.id
_entity.type
_entity.pdbx_description
1 polymer ?
#
loop_
_entity_poly.entity_id
_entity_poly.type
_entity_poly.pdbx_seq_one_letter_code
_entity_poly.pdbx_strand_id
1 'polypeptide(L)'
;MLSLVVFLTGCFFVATVHAGCNTGPIDAKKSIVGPGSGKYYLLKSTYKDEKSCLYVEALPQGTAFPAQYPFGYKEGGNWVKNQGTVDGQGADILDNDEKFGKTTTKLVYSDYKVCDVGLFSGEKVGGPHVELWKHSAADGNSDAFRCCKLRYEEELQARGKQSEVREIGSGCNYPN
;
A
#
# COMPACT_ATOMS: atom_id res chain seq x y z
N MET A 1 -28.66 21.74 -58.74
CA MET A 1 -29.01 21.18 -57.42
C MET A 1 -27.70 20.77 -56.75
N LEU A 2 -27.21 21.56 -55.79
CA LEU A 2 -26.04 21.20 -54.98
C LEU A 2 -26.52 20.23 -53.89
N SER A 3 -26.13 18.96 -53.97
CA SER A 3 -26.30 18.02 -52.85
C SER A 3 -25.13 18.21 -51.88
N LEU A 4 -25.45 18.76 -50.71
CA LEU A 4 -24.55 18.85 -49.56
C LEU A 4 -24.51 17.47 -48.89
N VAL A 5 -23.41 16.73 -49.03
CA VAL A 5 -23.20 15.48 -48.29
C VAL A 5 -22.46 15.82 -47.00
N VAL A 6 -23.17 15.83 -45.88
CA VAL A 6 -22.62 16.01 -44.54
C VAL A 6 -22.11 14.65 -44.06
N PHE A 7 -20.80 14.43 -44.14
CA PHE A 7 -20.15 13.30 -43.46
C PHE A 7 -19.98 13.65 -41.97
N LEU A 8 -20.93 13.21 -41.15
CA LEU A 8 -20.81 13.17 -39.69
C LEU A 8 -19.79 12.09 -39.31
N THR A 9 -18.53 12.47 -39.17
CA THR A 9 -17.51 11.67 -38.48
C THR A 9 -17.85 11.64 -36.99
N GLY A 10 -18.68 10.68 -36.60
CA GLY A 10 -18.93 10.35 -35.20
C GLY A 10 -17.66 9.75 -34.59
N CYS A 11 -16.79 10.60 -34.04
CA CYS A 11 -15.77 10.17 -33.10
C CYS A 11 -16.49 9.63 -31.87
N PHE A 12 -16.69 8.31 -31.82
CA PHE A 12 -16.98 7.59 -30.60
C PHE A 12 -15.78 7.72 -29.67
N PHE A 13 -15.68 8.86 -28.98
CA PHE A 13 -14.91 8.96 -27.75
C PHE A 13 -15.64 8.07 -26.74
N VAL A 14 -15.24 6.80 -26.69
CA VAL A 14 -15.53 5.94 -25.55
C VAL A 14 -14.73 6.54 -24.40
N ALA A 15 -15.32 7.52 -23.73
CA ALA A 15 -14.82 8.01 -22.45
C ALA A 15 -15.04 6.87 -21.46
N THR A 16 -14.08 5.95 -21.39
CA THR A 16 -13.97 5.03 -20.25
C THR A 16 -13.74 5.92 -19.04
N VAL A 17 -14.80 6.19 -18.29
CA VAL A 17 -14.70 6.75 -16.95
C VAL A 17 -14.08 5.66 -16.09
N HIS A 18 -12.76 5.51 -16.17
CA HIS A 18 -12.00 4.88 -15.11
C HIS A 18 -12.26 5.74 -13.89
N ALA A 19 -12.94 5.18 -12.89
CA ALA A 19 -13.03 5.80 -11.58
C ALA A 19 -11.60 6.22 -11.20
N GLY A 20 -11.36 7.53 -11.11
CA GLY A 20 -10.03 8.08 -10.91
C GLY A 20 -9.45 7.51 -9.62
N CYS A 21 -8.17 7.12 -9.66
CA CYS A 21 -7.44 6.75 -8.44
C CYS A 21 -7.53 7.90 -7.43
N ASN A 22 -7.62 7.60 -6.13
CA ASN A 22 -7.70 8.64 -5.10
C ASN A 22 -6.55 9.66 -5.25
N THR A 23 -6.89 10.95 -5.25
CA THR A 23 -5.92 12.07 -5.39
C THR A 23 -6.01 13.09 -4.24
N GLY A 24 -6.74 12.76 -3.17
CA GLY A 24 -6.92 13.65 -2.02
C GLY A 24 -5.74 13.63 -1.03
N PRO A 25 -5.72 14.56 -0.06
CA PRO A 25 -4.79 14.47 1.06
C PRO A 25 -4.98 13.13 1.77
N ILE A 26 -3.85 12.49 2.10
CA ILE A 26 -3.86 11.17 2.74
C ILE A 26 -3.90 11.34 4.26
N ASP A 27 -4.75 10.54 4.89
CA ASP A 27 -4.87 10.42 6.34
C ASP A 27 -4.31 9.07 6.79
N ALA A 28 -3.16 9.11 7.45
CA ALA A 28 -2.46 7.93 7.96
C ALA A 28 -3.30 7.15 8.97
N LYS A 29 -4.03 7.82 9.88
CA LYS A 29 -4.87 7.14 10.88
C LYS A 29 -5.99 6.37 10.20
N LYS A 30 -6.59 6.97 9.17
CA LYS A 30 -7.61 6.29 8.36
C LYS A 30 -7.05 5.09 7.58
N SER A 31 -5.82 5.18 7.07
CA SER A 31 -5.14 4.05 6.40
C SER A 31 -4.80 2.93 7.38
N ILE A 32 -4.24 3.24 8.56
CA ILE A 32 -3.92 2.26 9.61
C ILE A 32 -5.16 1.45 10.05
N VAL A 33 -6.31 2.13 10.20
CA VAL A 33 -7.58 1.46 10.53
C VAL A 33 -8.11 0.69 9.30
N GLY A 34 -8.02 1.28 8.11
CA GLY A 34 -8.50 0.67 6.88
C GLY A 34 -9.97 0.25 6.96
N PRO A 35 -10.32 -0.98 6.51
CA PRO A 35 -11.65 -1.56 6.69
C PRO A 35 -12.06 -1.80 8.16
N GLY A 36 -11.15 -1.70 9.13
CA GLY A 36 -11.42 -1.93 10.56
C GLY A 36 -11.26 -3.39 11.01
N SER A 37 -10.81 -4.28 10.13
CA SER A 37 -10.53 -5.70 10.42
C SER A 37 -9.71 -6.30 9.28
N GLY A 38 -9.15 -7.49 9.50
CA GLY A 38 -8.34 -8.18 8.49
C GLY A 38 -6.86 -7.90 8.63
N LYS A 39 -6.11 -8.12 7.54
CA LYS A 39 -4.65 -7.99 7.52
C LYS A 39 -4.22 -7.21 6.30
N TYR A 40 -3.13 -6.47 6.42
CA TYR A 40 -2.41 -5.91 5.29
C TYR A 40 -1.12 -6.68 5.07
N TYR A 41 -0.92 -7.15 3.86
CA TYR A 41 0.23 -7.93 3.43
C TYR A 41 1.20 -7.03 2.67
N LEU A 42 2.47 -7.01 3.07
CA LEU A 42 3.51 -6.39 2.28
C LEU A 42 3.79 -7.29 1.08
N LEU A 43 3.44 -6.82 -0.12
CA LEU A 43 3.63 -7.58 -1.33
C LEU A 43 5.02 -7.35 -1.91
N LYS A 44 5.45 -6.10 -1.96
CA LYS A 44 6.73 -5.69 -2.55
C LYS A 44 7.38 -4.59 -1.73
N SER A 45 8.70 -4.63 -1.62
CA SER A 45 9.50 -3.59 -0.99
C SER A 45 10.84 -3.43 -1.71
N THR A 46 11.40 -2.22 -1.71
CA THR A 46 12.80 -2.00 -2.14
C THR A 46 13.79 -2.13 -0.97
N TYR A 47 13.32 -2.39 0.25
CA TYR A 47 14.21 -2.61 1.38
C TYR A 47 14.85 -4.00 1.31
N LYS A 48 16.17 -4.03 1.16
CA LYS A 48 16.94 -5.26 0.94
C LYS A 48 16.83 -6.29 2.08
N ASP A 49 16.60 -5.83 3.31
CA ASP A 49 16.55 -6.69 4.51
C ASP A 49 15.12 -6.90 5.03
N GLU A 50 14.12 -6.56 4.21
CA GLU A 50 12.72 -6.78 4.52
C GLU A 50 12.39 -8.27 4.78
N LYS A 51 11.50 -8.51 5.74
CA LYS A 51 11.06 -9.82 6.19
C LYS A 51 10.06 -10.43 5.23
N SER A 52 10.32 -11.67 4.80
CA SER A 52 9.41 -12.42 3.94
C SER A 52 8.03 -12.59 4.59
N CYS A 53 6.98 -12.49 3.79
CA CYS A 53 5.59 -12.63 4.24
C CYS A 53 5.20 -11.69 5.39
N LEU A 54 5.77 -10.48 5.44
CA LEU A 54 5.37 -9.47 6.42
C LEU A 54 3.88 -9.14 6.28
N TYR A 55 3.18 -9.07 7.41
CA TYR A 55 1.82 -8.58 7.52
C TYR A 55 1.62 -7.76 8.79
N VAL A 56 0.64 -6.87 8.75
CA VAL A 56 0.10 -6.16 9.91
C VAL A 56 -1.40 -6.43 10.02
N GLU A 57 -1.95 -6.41 11.23
CA GLU A 57 -3.39 -6.55 11.45
C GLU A 57 -4.05 -5.17 11.49
N ALA A 58 -5.16 -5.01 10.77
CA ALA A 58 -5.90 -3.76 10.76
C ALA A 58 -6.54 -3.51 12.13
N LEU A 59 -6.49 -2.25 12.58
CA LEU A 59 -7.06 -1.86 13.88
C LEU A 59 -8.57 -1.64 13.77
N PRO A 60 -9.36 -1.90 14.84
CA PRO A 60 -10.79 -1.65 14.84
C PRO A 60 -11.16 -0.18 14.56
N GLN A 61 -12.37 0.05 14.04
CA GLN A 61 -12.93 1.39 13.92
C GLN A 61 -13.05 2.05 15.30
N GLY A 62 -12.72 3.35 15.38
CA GLY A 62 -12.75 4.10 16.64
C GLY A 62 -11.54 3.88 17.56
N THR A 63 -10.51 3.18 17.09
CA THR A 63 -9.22 3.07 17.79
C THR A 63 -8.65 4.45 18.15
N ALA A 64 -8.25 4.62 19.42
CA ALA A 64 -7.50 5.78 19.88
C ALA A 64 -6.01 5.59 19.58
N PHE A 65 -5.33 6.68 19.20
CA PHE A 65 -3.90 6.67 18.87
C PHE A 65 -3.07 7.46 19.90
N PRO A 66 -1.81 7.07 20.15
CA PRO A 66 -1.10 5.92 19.59
C PRO A 66 -1.71 4.57 20.05
N ALA A 67 -1.64 3.56 19.19
CA ALA A 67 -2.27 2.26 19.40
C ALA A 67 -1.25 1.13 19.33
N GLN A 68 -1.51 0.01 20.03
CA GLN A 68 -0.78 -1.22 19.80
C GLN A 68 -1.35 -1.92 18.55
N TYR A 69 -0.48 -2.46 17.71
CA TYR A 69 -0.89 -3.26 16.56
C TYR A 69 -0.13 -4.60 16.49
N PRO A 70 -0.82 -5.71 16.19
CA PRO A 70 -0.16 -6.98 15.91
C PRO A 70 0.46 -6.98 14.51
N PHE A 71 1.63 -7.59 14.38
CA PHE A 71 2.26 -7.88 13.10
C PHE A 71 2.99 -9.21 13.12
N GLY A 72 3.34 -9.72 11.94
CA GLY A 72 4.09 -10.96 11.84
C GLY A 72 4.74 -11.16 10.48
N TYR A 73 5.67 -12.10 10.43
CA TYR A 73 6.43 -12.43 9.23
C TYR A 73 6.97 -13.87 9.30
N LYS A 74 7.53 -14.37 8.20
CA LYS A 74 8.23 -15.65 8.18
C LYS A 74 9.74 -15.48 8.38
N GLU A 75 10.31 -16.31 9.26
CA GLU A 75 11.76 -16.41 9.48
C GLU A 75 12.13 -17.88 9.67
N GLY A 76 13.06 -18.40 8.87
CA GLY A 76 13.44 -19.82 8.90
C GLY A 76 12.27 -20.78 8.62
N GLY A 77 11.28 -20.35 7.83
CA GLY A 77 10.07 -21.13 7.52
C GLY A 77 8.96 -21.07 8.59
N ASN A 78 9.23 -20.48 9.76
CA ASN A 78 8.28 -20.36 10.85
C ASN A 78 7.66 -18.97 10.91
N TRP A 79 6.42 -18.89 11.42
CA TRP A 79 5.76 -17.62 11.68
C TRP A 79 6.25 -17.01 12.98
N VAL A 80 6.71 -15.77 12.91
CA VAL A 80 7.01 -14.91 14.05
C VAL A 80 5.87 -13.90 14.18
N LYS A 81 5.36 -13.72 15.40
CA LYS A 81 4.30 -12.75 15.72
C LYS A 81 4.79 -11.80 16.80
N ASN A 82 4.59 -10.52 16.59
CA ASN A 82 5.05 -9.45 17.47
C ASN A 82 3.95 -8.39 17.64
N GLN A 83 4.21 -7.42 18.50
CA GLN A 83 3.41 -6.22 18.64
C GLN A 83 4.31 -4.99 18.48
N GLY A 84 3.75 -3.95 17.87
CA GLY A 84 4.35 -2.63 17.74
C GLY A 84 3.39 -1.55 18.22
N THR A 85 3.89 -0.33 18.35
CA THR A 85 3.06 0.86 18.56
C THR A 85 3.00 1.67 17.28
N VAL A 86 1.81 2.14 16.92
CA VAL A 86 1.57 2.97 15.73
C VAL A 86 0.82 4.24 16.07
N ASP A 87 1.17 5.34 15.40
CA ASP A 87 0.41 6.58 15.34
C ASP A 87 0.35 7.07 13.87
N GLY A 88 -0.45 8.10 13.61
CA GLY A 88 -0.51 8.74 12.30
C GLY A 88 -0.54 10.26 12.41
N GLN A 89 0.24 10.92 11.57
CA GLN A 89 0.29 12.37 11.45
C GLN A 89 0.26 12.79 9.98
N GLY A 90 -0.85 13.38 9.52
CA GLY A 90 -1.02 13.70 8.10
C GLY A 90 -0.95 12.41 7.27
N ALA A 91 -0.01 12.34 6.33
CA ALA A 91 0.23 11.16 5.50
C ALA A 91 1.27 10.18 6.09
N ASP A 92 1.87 10.52 7.23
CA ASP A 92 2.95 9.73 7.82
C ASP A 92 2.39 8.75 8.86
N ILE A 93 2.62 7.46 8.64
CA ILE A 93 2.45 6.40 9.64
C ILE A 93 3.73 6.34 10.47
N LEU A 94 3.61 6.45 11.79
CA LEU A 94 4.72 6.46 12.72
C LEU A 94 4.71 5.14 13.50
N ASP A 95 5.69 4.29 13.22
CA ASP A 95 5.79 2.95 13.80
C ASP A 95 6.95 2.89 14.80
N ASN A 96 6.77 2.07 15.84
CA ASN A 96 7.85 1.75 16.78
C ASN A 96 7.70 0.32 17.30
N ASP A 97 8.69 -0.51 17.00
CA ASP A 97 8.80 -1.89 17.50
C ASP A 97 10.26 -2.27 17.80
N GLU A 98 10.47 -3.38 18.50
CA GLU A 98 11.81 -3.82 18.91
C GLU A 98 12.70 -4.23 17.71
N LYS A 99 12.09 -4.68 16.61
CA LYS A 99 12.78 -5.25 15.45
C LYS A 99 13.26 -4.17 14.49
N PHE A 100 12.40 -3.24 14.10
CA PHE A 100 12.70 -2.18 13.14
C PHE A 100 13.06 -0.85 13.83
N GLY A 101 12.72 -0.69 15.11
CA GLY A 101 12.88 0.56 15.84
C GLY A 101 11.82 1.58 15.44
N LYS A 102 12.15 2.87 15.57
CA LYS A 102 11.28 3.96 15.10
C LYS A 102 11.39 4.09 13.59
N THR A 103 10.27 3.94 12.91
CA THR A 103 10.17 4.06 11.47
C THR A 103 9.03 4.98 11.08
N THR A 104 9.06 5.44 9.84
CA THR A 104 8.04 6.28 9.24
C THR A 104 7.73 5.79 7.85
N THR A 105 6.46 5.49 7.61
CA THR A 105 5.94 5.19 6.28
C THR A 105 5.11 6.38 5.82
N LYS A 106 5.66 7.19 4.91
CA LYS A 106 4.90 8.26 4.26
C LYS A 106 4.03 7.66 3.17
N LEU A 107 2.73 7.72 3.35
CA LEU A 107 1.77 7.27 2.35
C LEU A 107 1.79 8.21 1.14
N VAL A 108 1.98 7.64 -0.05
CA VAL A 108 1.83 8.33 -1.33
C VAL A 108 0.51 7.98 -2.01
N TYR A 109 -0.10 6.86 -1.60
CA TYR A 109 -1.43 6.47 -2.02
C TYR A 109 -2.09 5.60 -0.96
N SER A 110 -3.39 5.84 -0.73
CA SER A 110 -4.26 4.95 0.02
C SER A 110 -5.68 5.11 -0.50
N ASP A 111 -6.37 3.99 -0.69
CA ASP A 111 -7.83 3.98 -0.88
C ASP A 111 -8.58 3.70 0.44
N TYR A 112 -7.83 3.56 1.54
CA TYR A 112 -8.29 3.21 2.88
C TYR A 112 -9.00 1.86 2.98
N LYS A 113 -8.85 0.98 1.99
CA LYS A 113 -9.61 -0.27 1.91
C LYS A 113 -8.84 -1.45 1.35
N VAL A 114 -8.33 -1.31 0.13
CA VAL A 114 -7.80 -2.42 -0.68
C VAL A 114 -6.28 -2.45 -0.58
N CYS A 115 -5.62 -1.29 -0.55
CA CYS A 115 -4.18 -1.23 -0.61
C CYS A 115 -3.63 0.16 -0.26
N ASP A 116 -2.33 0.15 0.03
CA ASP A 116 -1.56 1.34 0.35
C ASP A 116 -0.22 1.29 -0.39
N VAL A 117 0.28 2.45 -0.75
CA VAL A 117 1.63 2.63 -1.29
C VAL A 117 2.37 3.60 -0.38
N GLY A 118 3.50 3.15 0.15
CA GLY A 118 4.24 3.85 1.19
C GLY A 118 5.70 4.06 0.83
N LEU A 119 6.27 5.09 1.43
CA LEU A 119 7.70 5.38 1.45
C LEU A 119 8.22 5.11 2.85
N PHE A 120 8.76 3.92 3.04
CA PHE A 120 9.26 3.43 4.32
C PHE A 120 10.66 3.95 4.61
N SER A 121 10.87 4.46 5.82
CA SER A 121 12.15 4.99 6.26
C SER A 121 12.36 4.84 7.76
N GLY A 122 13.60 4.86 8.21
CA GLY A 122 13.93 4.86 9.63
C GLY A 122 15.43 4.91 9.87
N GLU A 123 15.85 5.27 11.08
CA GLU A 123 17.27 5.45 11.40
C GLU A 123 18.09 4.17 11.15
N LYS A 124 17.55 3.01 11.53
CA LYS A 124 18.19 1.70 11.35
C LYS A 124 18.03 1.12 9.94
N VAL A 125 17.07 1.63 9.18
CA VAL A 125 16.59 1.06 7.90
C VAL A 125 17.11 1.86 6.70
N GLY A 126 17.41 3.16 6.90
CA GLY A 126 17.63 4.12 5.83
C GLY A 126 16.30 4.47 5.14
N GLY A 127 16.35 4.77 3.84
CA GLY A 127 15.16 5.03 3.02
C GLY A 127 15.25 6.34 2.22
N PRO A 128 14.16 6.72 1.51
CA PRO A 128 12.88 6.02 1.46
C PRO A 128 12.91 4.75 0.62
N HIS A 129 12.29 3.68 1.11
CA HIS A 129 12.03 2.43 0.40
C HIS A 129 10.58 2.39 -0.08
N VAL A 130 10.34 1.94 -1.30
CA VAL A 130 8.99 1.94 -1.88
C VAL A 130 8.30 0.63 -1.53
N GLU A 131 7.11 0.72 -0.95
CA GLU A 131 6.33 -0.43 -0.49
C GLU A 131 4.94 -0.48 -1.11
N LEU A 132 4.51 -1.69 -1.47
CA LEU A 132 3.15 -1.98 -1.91
C LEU A 132 2.47 -2.93 -0.93
N TRP A 133 1.44 -2.43 -0.26
CA TRP A 133 0.63 -3.16 0.69
C TRP A 133 -0.72 -3.54 0.10
N LYS A 134 -1.22 -4.73 0.42
CA LYS A 134 -2.55 -5.18 -0.01
C LYS A 134 -3.33 -5.72 1.18
N HIS A 135 -4.57 -5.28 1.33
CA HIS A 135 -5.51 -5.84 2.29
C HIS A 135 -5.86 -7.30 1.96
N SER A 136 -6.11 -8.13 2.97
CA SER A 136 -6.35 -9.56 2.83
C SER A 136 -7.61 -9.89 2.05
N ALA A 137 -8.65 -9.06 2.17
CA ALA A 137 -9.90 -9.21 1.42
C ALA A 137 -9.86 -8.62 0.00
N ALA A 138 -8.74 -8.02 -0.42
CA ALA A 138 -8.62 -7.36 -1.72
C ALA A 138 -8.46 -8.37 -2.87
N ASP A 139 -9.27 -8.18 -3.92
CA ASP A 139 -9.02 -8.80 -5.22
C ASP A 139 -7.85 -8.10 -5.93
N GLY A 140 -6.82 -8.89 -6.27
CA GLY A 140 -5.61 -8.43 -6.96
C GLY A 140 -5.84 -8.00 -8.42
N ASN A 141 -7.03 -8.29 -8.97
CA ASN A 141 -7.44 -7.86 -10.31
C ASN A 141 -8.43 -6.70 -10.30
N SER A 142 -8.81 -6.20 -9.10
CA SER A 142 -9.73 -5.06 -8.99
C SER A 142 -9.15 -3.76 -9.54
N ASP A 143 -10.02 -2.88 -10.01
CA ASP A 143 -9.65 -1.53 -10.44
C ASP A 143 -8.99 -0.73 -9.31
N ALA A 144 -9.46 -0.90 -8.07
CA ALA A 144 -8.88 -0.27 -6.88
C ALA A 144 -7.43 -0.71 -6.66
N PHE A 145 -7.14 -2.02 -6.76
CA PHE A 145 -5.76 -2.50 -6.63
C PHE A 145 -4.89 -2.13 -7.84
N ARG A 146 -5.47 -1.96 -9.04
CA ARG A 146 -4.74 -1.41 -10.19
C ARG A 146 -4.20 -0.01 -9.92
N CYS A 147 -4.94 0.84 -9.20
CA CYS A 147 -4.44 2.16 -8.80
C CYS A 147 -3.19 2.07 -7.91
N CYS A 148 -3.17 1.19 -6.92
CA CYS A 148 -1.97 1.00 -6.09
C CYS A 148 -0.77 0.50 -6.89
N LYS A 149 -0.98 -0.45 -7.82
CA LYS A 149 0.09 -0.90 -8.71
C LYS A 149 0.65 0.25 -9.55
N LEU A 150 -0.22 1.08 -10.13
CA LEU A 150 0.22 2.26 -10.91
C LEU A 150 1.05 3.22 -10.05
N ARG A 151 0.55 3.59 -8.86
CA ARG A 151 1.25 4.50 -7.95
C ARG A 151 2.58 3.94 -7.45
N TYR A 152 2.64 2.63 -7.20
CA TYR A 152 3.87 1.95 -6.83
C TYR A 152 4.93 2.03 -7.94
N GLU A 153 4.55 1.74 -9.18
CA GLU A 153 5.47 1.82 -10.33
C GLU A 153 5.91 3.27 -10.60
N GLU A 154 5.02 4.25 -10.46
CA GLU A 154 5.35 5.68 -10.55
C GLU A 154 6.43 6.08 -9.53
N GLU A 155 6.29 5.66 -8.26
CA GLU A 155 7.30 5.94 -7.23
C GLU A 155 8.61 5.20 -7.48
N LEU A 156 8.57 3.95 -7.94
CA LEU A 156 9.79 3.23 -8.31
C LEU A 156 10.54 3.96 -9.42
N GLN A 157 9.82 4.40 -10.47
CA GLN A 157 10.41 5.12 -11.59
C GLN A 157 10.96 6.48 -11.18
N ALA A 158 10.19 7.26 -10.42
CA ALA A 158 10.60 8.58 -9.97
C ALA A 158 11.88 8.54 -9.10
N ARG A 159 12.14 7.40 -8.46
CA ARG A 159 13.28 7.21 -7.56
C ARG A 159 14.42 6.38 -8.16
N GLY A 160 14.24 5.82 -9.35
CA GLY A 160 15.23 4.94 -9.99
C GLY A 160 15.47 3.63 -9.22
N LYS A 161 14.45 3.09 -8.55
CA LYS A 161 14.56 1.92 -7.66
C LYS A 161 14.02 0.61 -8.24
N GLN A 162 13.70 0.57 -9.53
CA GLN A 162 13.10 -0.60 -10.18
C GLN A 162 13.95 -1.88 -10.02
N SER A 163 15.28 -1.75 -9.98
CA SER A 163 16.20 -2.89 -9.80
C SER A 163 16.34 -3.37 -8.35
N GLU A 164 15.78 -2.64 -7.38
CA GLU A 164 15.86 -2.96 -5.95
C GLU A 164 14.65 -3.75 -5.44
N VAL A 165 13.65 -3.99 -6.29
CA VAL A 165 12.37 -4.58 -5.89
C VAL A 165 12.54 -6.03 -5.43
N ARG A 166 11.98 -6.33 -4.26
CA ARG A 166 11.86 -7.68 -3.71
C ARG A 166 10.39 -8.07 -3.59
N GLU A 167 10.07 -9.30 -4.01
CA GLU A 167 8.75 -9.91 -3.83
C GLU A 167 8.64 -10.48 -2.41
N ILE A 168 7.95 -9.77 -1.54
CA ILE A 168 7.83 -10.08 -0.11
C ILE A 168 6.69 -11.06 0.15
N GLY A 169 5.55 -10.88 -0.53
CA GLY A 169 4.34 -11.68 -0.33
C GLY A 169 4.26 -12.96 -1.17
N SER A 170 5.29 -13.28 -1.96
CA SER A 170 5.28 -14.43 -2.87
C SER A 170 5.39 -15.76 -2.11
N GLY A 171 4.52 -16.72 -2.43
CA GLY A 171 4.49 -18.05 -1.79
C GLY A 171 4.05 -18.05 -0.31
N CYS A 172 3.41 -16.98 0.15
CA CYS A 172 3.01 -16.82 1.53
C CYS A 172 1.60 -17.39 1.79
N ASN A 173 1.53 -18.39 2.67
CA ASN A 173 0.27 -18.87 3.28
C ASN A 173 0.07 -18.15 4.61
N TYR A 174 -0.45 -16.93 4.57
CA TYR A 174 -0.65 -16.08 5.75
C TYR A 174 -1.53 -16.77 6.80
N PRO A 175 -1.26 -16.56 8.11
CA PRO A 175 -2.10 -17.13 9.15
C PRO A 175 -3.48 -16.46 9.14
N ASN A 176 -4.51 -17.22 9.49
CA ASN A 176 -5.86 -16.69 9.74
C ASN A 176 -5.88 -15.81 10.98
#